data_AF-A0A3C1QR11-F1
#
_entry.id   AF-A0A3C1QR11-F1
#
_cell.length_a   1.000
_cell.length_b   1.000
_cell.length_c   1.000
_cell.angle_alpha   90.00
_cell.angle_beta   90.00
_cell.angle_gamma   90.00
#
_symmetry.space_group_name_H-M   'P 1'
#
loop_
_entity.id
_entity.type
_entity.pdbx_description
1 polymer ?
#
loop_
_entity_poly.entity_id
_entity_poly.type
_entity_poly.pdbx_seq_one_letter_code
_entity_poly.pdbx_strand_id
1 'polypeptide(L)'
;MRDPFSGYCRETSIRDEPVFVDDPPLRPTHEPNVRRTRTMSVPPNPYVSPGKSNPFPDAAGAPMTDAQGNVLLVGPMTEPPTLSVIGSFQAVFKEPNAWPLLLWFVLLIVATGFIPILPHIVLLGYASYLAEGMIRTPNAPRLTFDFEHLSKYLGRGVWGFLAAFVIGLVAAIPLAIGMVAVYLGGALLVVAASNGGEGAAFAVMFLVMTIGFVVILLLNVLFQLISNLVSSRAAMAGSYGAGFDFVWIRDFLSRVGLKVFVGLIGMALLSIVVNLLGVLVCFVGVYFTAALTIYASIHYSVSVYRLYLSLGGTPIAMKPEVTLERLAG
;
A
#
# COMPACT_ATOMS: atom_id res chain seq x y z
N MET A 1 -9.75 -5.85 -67.75
CA MET A 1 -8.80 -6.86 -67.24
C MET A 1 -9.44 -7.53 -66.04
N ARG A 2 -9.40 -8.87 -66.01
CA ARG A 2 -10.24 -9.76 -65.20
C ARG A 2 -9.71 -9.91 -63.77
N ASP A 3 -10.64 -10.05 -62.82
CA ASP A 3 -10.43 -10.68 -61.51
C ASP A 3 -9.95 -12.13 -61.67
N PRO A 4 -9.20 -12.65 -60.68
CA PRO A 4 -9.84 -13.65 -59.81
C PRO A 4 -9.31 -13.61 -58.36
N PHE A 5 -10.19 -13.71 -57.37
CA PHE A 5 -10.20 -14.81 -56.39
C PHE A 5 -11.28 -14.52 -55.32
N SER A 6 -12.45 -15.11 -55.58
CA SER A 6 -13.59 -15.30 -54.71
C SER A 6 -13.73 -16.80 -54.43
N GLY A 7 -14.12 -17.17 -53.22
CA GLY A 7 -14.44 -18.55 -52.78
C GLY A 7 -13.63 -18.90 -51.53
N TYR A 8 -14.24 -19.14 -50.37
CA TYR A 8 -15.13 -20.27 -50.12
C TYR A 8 -16.15 -19.97 -48.99
N CYS A 9 -17.42 -20.22 -49.29
CA CYS A 9 -18.44 -20.63 -48.31
C CYS A 9 -18.50 -22.16 -48.27
N ARG A 10 -18.72 -22.75 -47.09
CA ARG A 10 -19.35 -24.08 -46.97
C ARG A 10 -20.16 -24.20 -45.70
N GLU A 11 -21.47 -24.34 -45.88
CA GLU A 11 -22.46 -24.83 -44.93
C GLU A 11 -22.30 -26.34 -44.70
N THR A 12 -22.62 -26.80 -43.47
CA THR A 12 -23.22 -28.10 -43.11
C THR A 12 -23.36 -28.10 -41.58
N SER A 13 -24.33 -28.73 -40.90
CA SER A 13 -25.62 -29.32 -41.22
C SER A 13 -26.24 -29.67 -39.86
N ILE A 14 -27.50 -29.31 -39.71
CA ILE A 14 -28.54 -29.78 -38.77
C ILE A 14 -28.34 -31.25 -38.32
N ARG A 15 -28.48 -31.51 -37.01
CA ARG A 15 -29.19 -32.68 -36.45
C ARG A 15 -29.82 -32.35 -35.10
N ASP A 16 -31.15 -32.30 -35.11
CA ASP A 16 -32.05 -32.49 -33.97
C ASP A 16 -32.18 -33.99 -33.68
N GLU A 17 -32.17 -34.39 -32.41
CA GLU A 17 -32.88 -35.57 -31.91
C GLU A 17 -33.49 -35.26 -30.53
N PRO A 18 -34.81 -35.39 -30.35
CA PRO A 18 -35.45 -35.45 -29.04
C PRO A 18 -35.66 -36.91 -28.63
N VAL A 19 -35.36 -37.25 -27.37
CA VAL A 19 -35.86 -38.48 -26.75
C VAL A 19 -36.58 -38.13 -25.45
N PHE A 20 -37.82 -38.58 -25.40
CA PHE A 20 -38.85 -38.41 -24.39
C PHE A 20 -38.94 -39.71 -23.59
N VAL A 21 -38.89 -39.68 -22.25
CA VAL A 21 -39.41 -40.75 -21.37
C VAL A 21 -39.85 -40.15 -20.03
N ASP A 22 -41.14 -40.27 -19.72
CA ASP A 22 -41.84 -40.07 -18.43
C ASP A 22 -41.34 -41.09 -17.36
N ASP A 23 -41.26 -40.85 -16.04
CA ASP A 23 -42.35 -40.66 -15.06
C ASP A 23 -41.76 -40.45 -13.62
N PRO A 24 -42.55 -40.04 -12.59
CA PRO A 24 -42.15 -39.66 -11.22
C PRO A 24 -42.26 -40.86 -10.22
N PRO A 25 -42.32 -40.73 -8.86
CA PRO A 25 -42.10 -39.62 -7.91
C PRO A 25 -41.11 -39.97 -6.77
N LEU A 26 -40.82 -39.03 -5.85
CA LEU A 26 -40.82 -39.23 -4.37
C LEU A 26 -40.28 -37.98 -3.65
N ARG A 27 -41.13 -37.37 -2.82
CA ARG A 27 -40.77 -36.34 -1.84
C ARG A 27 -40.11 -36.99 -0.62
N PRO A 28 -39.08 -36.35 -0.05
CA PRO A 28 -38.86 -36.38 1.39
C PRO A 28 -39.11 -34.99 1.97
N THR A 29 -40.10 -34.93 2.86
CA THR A 29 -40.32 -33.85 3.82
C THR A 29 -39.15 -33.80 4.81
N HIS A 30 -38.32 -32.76 4.74
CA HIS A 30 -37.49 -32.33 5.86
C HIS A 30 -37.59 -30.82 6.02
N GLU A 31 -38.31 -30.40 7.06
CA GLU A 31 -38.30 -29.04 7.57
C GLU A 31 -36.90 -28.70 8.10
N PRO A 32 -36.24 -27.63 7.62
CA PRO A 32 -35.08 -27.09 8.29
C PRO A 32 -35.55 -26.26 9.49
N ASN A 33 -35.14 -26.74 10.66
CA ASN A 33 -35.27 -26.10 11.96
C ASN A 33 -34.69 -24.66 11.90
N VAL A 34 -35.58 -23.66 11.83
CA VAL A 34 -35.22 -22.23 11.81
C VAL A 34 -34.72 -21.85 13.20
N ARG A 35 -33.42 -22.07 13.42
CA ARG A 35 -32.70 -21.55 14.57
C ARG A 35 -32.68 -20.02 14.42
N ARG A 36 -33.53 -19.32 15.17
CA ARG A 36 -33.50 -17.85 15.29
C ARG A 36 -32.10 -17.42 15.70
N THR A 37 -31.30 -16.98 14.73
CA THR A 37 -30.04 -16.28 14.97
C THR A 37 -30.41 -15.00 15.69
N ARG A 38 -30.10 -14.95 16.99
CA ARG A 38 -30.16 -13.74 17.79
C ARG A 38 -29.26 -12.72 17.08
N THR A 39 -29.84 -11.73 16.43
CA THR A 39 -29.11 -10.56 15.92
C THR A 39 -28.46 -9.90 17.13
N MET A 40 -27.18 -10.20 17.36
CA MET A 40 -26.36 -9.42 18.26
C MET A 40 -26.34 -8.01 17.67
N SER A 41 -27.03 -7.08 18.35
CA SER A 41 -26.94 -5.66 18.04
C SER A 41 -25.49 -5.25 18.18
N VAL A 42 -24.82 -5.04 17.05
CA VAL A 42 -23.46 -4.51 17.01
C VAL A 42 -23.50 -3.16 17.72
N PRO A 43 -22.67 -2.94 18.76
CA PRO A 43 -22.66 -1.67 19.46
C PRO A 43 -22.35 -0.55 18.46
N PRO A 44 -23.03 0.60 18.56
CA PRO A 44 -22.83 1.71 17.63
C PRO A 44 -21.35 2.11 17.63
N ASN A 45 -20.76 2.14 16.43
CA ASN A 45 -19.37 2.50 16.23
C ASN A 45 -19.15 3.94 16.76
N PRO A 46 -18.34 4.13 17.83
CA PRO A 46 -18.18 5.43 18.48
C PRO A 46 -17.50 6.49 17.59
N TYR A 47 -17.02 6.09 16.41
CA TYR A 47 -16.35 6.96 15.45
C TYR A 47 -17.24 7.45 14.31
N VAL A 48 -18.52 7.06 14.27
CA VAL A 48 -19.49 7.61 13.31
C VAL A 48 -20.07 8.89 13.90
N SER A 49 -19.79 10.04 13.27
CA SER A 49 -20.44 11.30 13.66
C SER A 49 -21.96 11.14 13.62
N PRO A 50 -22.70 11.55 14.67
CA PRO A 50 -24.15 11.47 14.69
C PRO A 50 -24.73 12.16 13.45
N GLY A 51 -25.47 11.42 12.62
CA GLY A 51 -26.15 11.95 11.43
C GLY A 51 -25.52 11.63 10.07
N LYS A 52 -24.40 10.90 9.99
CA LYS A 52 -23.92 10.32 8.72
C LYS A 52 -24.26 8.83 8.67
N SER A 53 -25.04 8.41 7.68
CA SER A 53 -25.29 6.98 7.41
C SER A 53 -23.96 6.27 7.20
N ASN A 54 -23.78 5.11 7.83
CA ASN A 54 -22.61 4.28 7.62
C ASN A 54 -22.52 3.96 6.12
N PRO A 55 -21.46 4.37 5.40
CA PRO A 55 -21.35 4.10 3.97
C PRO A 55 -21.06 2.61 3.70
N PHE A 56 -20.86 1.80 4.73
CA PHE A 56 -20.67 0.35 4.59
C PHE A 56 -22.03 -0.35 4.68
N PRO A 57 -22.40 -1.19 3.70
CA PRO A 57 -23.58 -2.03 3.81
C PRO A 57 -23.42 -2.97 5.00
N ASP A 58 -24.55 -3.30 5.64
CA ASP A 58 -24.62 -4.43 6.56
C ASP A 58 -24.00 -5.67 5.90
N ALA A 59 -23.36 -6.53 6.69
CA ALA A 59 -22.39 -7.57 6.30
C ALA A 59 -22.82 -8.62 5.23
N ALA A 60 -23.98 -8.44 4.57
CA ALA A 60 -24.54 -9.27 3.53
C ALA A 60 -24.69 -8.58 2.14
N GLY A 61 -24.28 -7.31 1.99
CA GLY A 61 -24.44 -6.55 0.75
C GLY A 61 -23.39 -6.84 -0.33
N ALA A 62 -23.83 -6.96 -1.58
CA ALA A 62 -22.98 -7.11 -2.77
C ALA A 62 -21.83 -6.08 -2.80
N PRO A 63 -20.71 -6.39 -3.49
CA PRO A 63 -19.60 -5.46 -3.62
C PRO A 63 -20.10 -4.12 -4.16
N MET A 64 -19.81 -3.02 -3.46
CA MET A 64 -20.14 -1.70 -4.00
C MET A 64 -19.45 -1.56 -5.36
N THR A 65 -20.14 -1.05 -6.36
CA THR A 65 -19.56 -0.73 -7.66
C THR A 65 -19.70 0.76 -7.92
N ASP A 66 -18.70 1.38 -8.54
CA ASP A 66 -18.85 2.75 -9.04
C ASP A 66 -19.82 2.78 -10.25
N ALA A 67 -20.13 3.98 -10.75
CA ALA A 67 -21.00 4.16 -11.91
C ALA A 67 -20.48 3.46 -13.18
N GLN A 68 -19.20 3.06 -13.19
CA GLN A 68 -18.51 2.36 -14.27
C GLN A 68 -18.44 0.85 -14.03
N GLY A 69 -19.06 0.32 -12.96
CA GLY A 69 -19.05 -1.10 -12.63
C GLY A 69 -17.75 -1.58 -11.96
N ASN A 70 -16.83 -0.67 -11.60
CA ASN A 70 -15.62 -1.04 -10.89
C ASN A 70 -15.97 -1.31 -9.43
N VAL A 71 -15.49 -2.44 -8.94
CA VAL A 71 -15.80 -2.87 -7.59
C VAL A 71 -15.06 -2.00 -6.56
N LEU A 72 -15.81 -1.15 -5.85
CA LEU A 72 -15.47 -0.43 -4.62
C LEU A 72 -15.33 -1.46 -3.47
N LEU A 73 -14.36 -2.37 -3.61
CA LEU A 73 -14.13 -3.50 -2.71
C LEU A 73 -13.44 -3.08 -1.42
N VAL A 74 -14.22 -2.61 -0.47
CA VAL A 74 -13.90 -2.81 0.94
C VAL A 74 -14.94 -3.79 1.44
N GLY A 75 -14.56 -5.04 1.65
CA GLY A 75 -15.45 -5.99 2.34
C GLY A 75 -15.90 -5.40 3.69
N PRO A 76 -17.08 -5.77 4.21
CA PRO A 76 -17.58 -5.25 5.48
C PRO A 76 -16.51 -5.42 6.56
N MET A 77 -15.99 -4.30 7.06
CA MET A 77 -14.99 -4.35 8.13
C MET A 77 -15.71 -4.73 9.42
N THR A 78 -15.49 -5.97 9.88
CA THR A 78 -16.12 -6.49 11.10
C THR A 78 -15.61 -5.78 12.36
N GLU A 79 -14.39 -5.22 12.31
CA GLU A 79 -13.78 -4.49 13.42
C GLU A 79 -13.01 -3.25 12.91
N PRO A 80 -12.96 -2.15 13.69
CA PRO A 80 -12.17 -0.98 13.34
C PRO A 80 -10.68 -1.37 13.31
N PRO A 81 -9.96 -1.03 12.22
CA PRO A 81 -8.56 -1.44 12.07
C PRO A 81 -7.68 -0.76 13.13
N THR A 82 -6.97 -1.56 13.92
CA THR A 82 -6.00 -1.05 14.89
C THR A 82 -4.69 -0.68 14.19
N LEU A 83 -4.26 0.57 14.33
CA LEU A 83 -2.95 1.03 13.88
C LEU A 83 -1.85 0.54 14.82
N SER A 84 -1.39 -0.70 14.64
CA SER A 84 -0.28 -1.26 15.40
C SER A 84 0.99 -1.34 14.55
N VAL A 85 2.00 -0.55 14.93
CA VAL A 85 3.35 -0.58 14.35
C VAL A 85 3.99 -1.95 14.58
N ILE A 86 3.99 -2.41 15.84
CA ILE A 86 4.52 -3.73 16.21
C ILE A 86 3.75 -4.85 15.50
N GLY A 87 2.42 -4.73 15.44
CA GLY A 87 1.57 -5.68 14.74
C GLY A 87 1.92 -5.81 13.26
N SER A 88 2.38 -4.72 12.63
CA SER A 88 2.79 -4.73 11.21
C SER A 88 4.09 -5.49 10.99
N PHE A 89 5.03 -5.47 11.94
CA PHE A 89 6.23 -6.33 11.89
C PHE A 89 5.90 -7.79 12.17
N GLN A 90 4.98 -8.05 13.10
CA GLN A 90 4.55 -9.42 13.41
C GLN A 90 3.69 -10.05 12.30
N ALA A 91 3.04 -9.24 11.47
CA ALA A 91 2.16 -9.70 10.41
C ALA A 91 2.84 -10.65 9.44
N VAL A 92 4.13 -10.43 9.12
CA VAL A 92 4.85 -11.31 8.17
C VAL A 92 4.92 -12.74 8.66
N PHE A 93 5.10 -12.95 9.97
CA PHE A 93 5.28 -14.27 10.56
C PHE A 93 3.98 -15.04 10.70
N LYS A 94 2.83 -14.38 10.50
CA LYS A 94 1.51 -15.02 10.48
C LYS A 94 1.15 -15.57 9.10
N GLU A 95 1.89 -15.20 8.05
CA GLU A 95 1.61 -15.64 6.70
C GLU A 95 2.16 -17.06 6.45
N PRO A 96 1.39 -17.95 5.79
CA PRO A 96 1.85 -19.31 5.50
C PRO A 96 3.11 -19.32 4.61
N ASN A 97 3.26 -18.31 3.75
CA ASN A 97 4.37 -18.16 2.81
C ASN A 97 5.37 -17.07 3.23
N ALA A 98 5.54 -16.83 4.54
CA ALA A 98 6.40 -15.77 5.08
C ALA A 98 7.84 -15.82 4.53
N TRP A 99 8.46 -17.00 4.52
CA TRP A 99 9.85 -17.17 4.12
C TRP A 99 10.09 -16.92 2.63
N PRO A 100 9.36 -17.56 1.69
CA PRO A 100 9.48 -17.23 0.26
C PRO A 100 9.28 -15.73 0.00
N LEU A 101 8.26 -15.14 0.62
CA LEU A 101 7.95 -13.73 0.46
C LEU A 101 9.11 -12.83 0.94
N LEU A 102 9.67 -13.09 2.12
CA LEU A 102 10.84 -12.36 2.64
C LEU A 102 12.08 -12.54 1.76
N LEU A 103 12.35 -13.77 1.30
CA LEU A 103 13.49 -14.05 0.42
C LEU A 103 13.40 -13.28 -0.90
N TRP A 104 12.20 -13.12 -1.46
CA TRP A 104 11.98 -12.30 -2.64
C TRP A 104 12.24 -10.82 -2.39
N PHE A 105 11.80 -10.28 -1.25
CA PHE A 105 12.15 -8.92 -0.85
C PHE A 105 13.66 -8.73 -0.70
N VAL A 106 14.35 -9.68 -0.05
CA VAL A 106 15.82 -9.68 0.07
C VAL A 106 16.47 -9.69 -1.31
N LEU A 107 16.03 -10.56 -2.22
CA LEU A 107 16.58 -10.65 -3.57
C LEU A 107 16.39 -9.34 -4.35
N LEU A 108 15.21 -8.73 -4.28
CA LEU A 108 14.95 -7.43 -4.92
C LEU A 108 15.82 -6.33 -4.33
N ILE A 109 16.00 -6.29 -3.00
CA ILE A 109 16.90 -5.34 -2.34
C ILE A 109 18.35 -5.55 -2.80
N VAL A 110 18.85 -6.79 -2.80
CA VAL A 110 20.22 -7.10 -3.25
C VAL A 110 20.41 -6.71 -4.72
N ALA A 111 19.41 -6.98 -5.57
CA ALA A 111 19.43 -6.59 -6.97
C ALA A 111 19.58 -5.07 -7.17
N THR A 112 19.08 -4.24 -6.23
CA THR A 112 19.27 -2.78 -6.30
C THR A 112 20.73 -2.34 -6.27
N GLY A 113 21.63 -3.15 -5.69
CA GLY A 113 23.06 -2.88 -5.66
C GLY A 113 23.75 -3.12 -7.02
N PHE A 114 23.14 -3.91 -7.90
CA PHE A 114 23.69 -4.24 -9.22
C PHE A 114 23.00 -3.48 -10.35
N ILE A 115 21.68 -3.35 -10.28
CA ILE A 115 20.88 -2.66 -11.29
C ILE A 115 20.24 -1.44 -10.62
N PRO A 116 20.66 -0.21 -10.98
CA PRO A 116 20.05 0.97 -10.42
C PRO A 116 18.60 1.07 -10.91
N ILE A 117 17.72 1.59 -10.04
CA ILE A 117 16.32 1.95 -10.35
C ILE A 117 15.39 0.76 -10.63
N LEU A 118 15.68 -0.12 -11.58
CA LEU A 118 14.74 -1.17 -12.02
C LEU A 118 14.20 -2.06 -10.88
N PRO A 119 15.03 -2.61 -9.97
CA PRO A 119 14.50 -3.44 -8.88
C PRO A 119 13.63 -2.65 -7.89
N HIS A 120 13.89 -1.34 -7.72
CA HIS A 120 13.03 -0.47 -6.91
C HIS A 120 11.65 -0.29 -7.55
N ILE A 121 11.59 -0.14 -8.88
CA ILE A 121 10.32 -0.04 -9.61
C ILE A 121 9.53 -1.34 -9.45
N VAL A 122 10.18 -2.49 -9.67
CA VAL A 122 9.55 -3.81 -9.50
C VAL A 122 9.04 -4.00 -8.08
N LEU A 123 9.85 -3.66 -7.09
CA LEU A 123 9.51 -3.74 -5.68
C LEU A 123 8.27 -2.89 -5.34
N LEU A 124 8.19 -1.67 -5.86
CA LEU A 124 7.05 -0.78 -5.65
C LEU A 124 5.77 -1.33 -6.31
N GLY A 125 5.90 -1.88 -7.51
CA GLY A 125 4.80 -2.55 -8.21
C GLY A 125 4.29 -3.77 -7.44
N TYR A 126 5.20 -4.65 -7.03
CA TYR A 126 4.89 -5.83 -6.23
C TYR A 126 4.26 -5.46 -4.88
N ALA A 127 4.79 -4.45 -4.19
CA ALA A 127 4.22 -3.91 -2.96
C ALA A 127 2.77 -3.43 -3.15
N SER A 128 2.47 -2.82 -4.30
CA SER A 128 1.13 -2.35 -4.64
C SER A 128 0.16 -3.49 -4.92
N TYR A 129 0.62 -4.57 -5.58
CA TYR A 129 -0.17 -5.81 -5.74
C TYR A 129 -0.45 -6.48 -4.40
N LEU A 130 0.54 -6.54 -3.50
CA LEU A 130 0.36 -7.05 -2.15
C LEU A 130 -0.64 -6.20 -1.34
N ALA A 131 -0.52 -4.87 -1.42
CA ALA A 131 -1.46 -3.96 -0.77
C ALA A 131 -2.89 -4.13 -1.29
N GLU A 132 -3.06 -4.20 -2.62
CA GLU A 132 -4.35 -4.44 -3.26
C GLU A 132 -4.96 -5.77 -2.86
N GLY A 133 -4.17 -6.86 -2.86
CA GLY A 133 -4.60 -8.18 -2.40
C GLY A 133 -5.01 -8.16 -0.92
N MET A 134 -4.24 -7.48 -0.06
CA MET A 134 -4.62 -7.29 1.34
C MET A 134 -5.93 -6.51 1.49
N ILE A 135 -6.23 -5.54 0.63
CA ILE A 135 -7.47 -4.76 0.70
C ILE A 135 -8.65 -5.57 0.18
N ARG A 136 -8.51 -6.22 -0.99
CA ARG A 136 -9.60 -6.93 -1.67
C ARG A 136 -9.91 -8.29 -1.05
N THR A 137 -8.87 -9.06 -0.71
CA THR A 137 -9.00 -10.42 -0.19
C THR A 137 -8.19 -10.58 1.12
N PRO A 138 -8.68 -10.02 2.24
CA PRO A 138 -7.96 -10.02 3.52
C PRO A 138 -7.50 -11.41 3.99
N ASN A 139 -8.32 -12.43 3.74
CA ASN A 139 -8.14 -13.81 4.21
C ASN A 139 -7.47 -14.72 3.18
N ALA A 140 -7.16 -14.24 1.97
CA ALA A 140 -6.48 -15.05 0.96
C ALA A 140 -4.97 -15.13 1.27
N PRO A 141 -4.32 -16.26 0.92
CA PRO A 141 -2.87 -16.36 0.96
C PRO A 141 -2.21 -15.22 0.18
N ARG A 142 -1.10 -14.68 0.70
CA ARG A 142 -0.38 -13.60 0.02
C ARG A 142 0.28 -14.10 -1.24
N LEU A 143 0.19 -13.27 -2.28
CA LEU A 143 0.84 -13.50 -3.56
C LEU A 143 2.35 -13.57 -3.35
N THR A 144 2.95 -14.70 -3.70
CA THR A 144 4.40 -14.81 -3.79
C THR A 144 4.88 -14.13 -5.07
N PHE A 145 6.08 -13.56 -5.02
CA PHE A 145 6.68 -12.98 -6.22
C PHE A 145 6.90 -14.07 -7.27
N ASP A 146 6.64 -13.70 -8.53
CA ASP A 146 6.76 -14.58 -9.68
C ASP A 146 7.34 -13.79 -10.87
N PHE A 147 8.39 -14.35 -11.48
CA PHE A 147 9.08 -13.74 -12.61
C PHE A 147 8.24 -13.73 -13.88
N GLU A 148 7.30 -14.66 -14.07
CA GLU A 148 6.39 -14.66 -15.22
C GLU A 148 5.57 -13.37 -15.28
N HIS A 149 5.35 -12.78 -14.10
CA HIS A 149 4.57 -11.58 -13.88
C HIS A 149 5.41 -10.31 -13.70
N LEU A 150 6.72 -10.38 -13.95
CA LEU A 150 7.64 -9.24 -13.82
C LEU A 150 7.19 -8.01 -14.60
N SER A 151 6.70 -8.19 -15.83
CA SER A 151 6.22 -7.08 -16.66
C SER A 151 5.01 -6.37 -16.05
N LYS A 152 4.14 -7.10 -15.34
CA LYS A 152 2.98 -6.54 -14.63
C LYS A 152 3.44 -5.74 -13.40
N TYR A 153 4.37 -6.27 -12.62
CA TYR A 153 4.97 -5.55 -11.49
C TYR A 153 5.66 -4.28 -11.96
N LEU A 154 6.47 -4.38 -13.03
CA LEU A 154 7.17 -3.24 -13.58
C LEU A 154 6.19 -2.17 -14.09
N GLY A 155 5.20 -2.55 -14.91
CA GLY A 155 4.23 -1.62 -15.48
C GLY A 155 3.42 -0.87 -14.41
N ARG A 156 3.08 -1.53 -13.30
CA ARG A 156 2.42 -0.89 -12.16
C ARG A 156 3.38 -0.01 -11.34
N GLY A 157 4.59 -0.52 -11.10
CA GLY A 157 5.62 0.16 -10.32
C GLY A 157 6.09 1.46 -10.97
N VAL A 158 6.10 1.53 -12.31
CA VAL A 158 6.49 2.76 -13.04
C VAL A 158 5.61 3.94 -12.64
N TRP A 159 4.31 3.75 -12.45
CA TRP A 159 3.41 4.84 -12.08
C TRP A 159 3.68 5.38 -10.68
N GLY A 160 3.83 4.49 -9.70
CA GLY A 160 4.21 4.89 -8.35
C GLY A 160 5.59 5.54 -8.32
N PHE A 161 6.55 4.99 -9.07
CA PHE A 161 7.92 5.51 -9.13
C PHE A 161 7.96 6.91 -9.72
N LEU A 162 7.30 7.14 -10.86
CA LEU A 162 7.22 8.47 -11.48
C LEU A 162 6.57 9.48 -10.54
N ALA A 163 5.51 9.09 -9.83
CA ALA A 163 4.83 9.95 -8.89
C ALA A 163 5.72 10.31 -7.69
N ALA A 164 6.38 9.31 -7.09
CA ALA A 164 7.37 9.50 -6.02
C ALA A 164 8.57 10.34 -6.47
N PHE A 165 9.03 10.14 -7.70
CA PHE A 165 10.15 10.87 -8.29
C PHE A 165 9.83 12.35 -8.42
N VAL A 166 8.65 12.71 -8.94
CA VAL A 166 8.24 14.12 -9.05
C VAL A 166 8.06 14.77 -7.69
N ILE A 167 7.44 14.08 -6.72
CA ILE A 167 7.36 14.58 -5.34
C ILE A 167 8.76 14.74 -4.73
N GLY A 168 9.66 13.79 -4.98
CA GLY A 168 11.04 13.83 -4.52
C GLY A 168 11.83 15.02 -5.07
N LEU A 169 11.67 15.34 -6.37
CA LEU A 169 12.29 16.53 -6.97
C LEU A 169 11.77 17.83 -6.34
N VAL A 170 10.45 17.91 -6.10
CA VAL A 170 9.84 19.07 -5.44
C VAL A 170 10.30 19.18 -3.98
N ALA A 171 10.44 18.05 -3.28
CA ALA A 171 10.92 17.98 -1.89
C ALA A 171 12.41 18.30 -1.76
N ALA A 172 13.22 17.96 -2.77
CA ALA A 172 14.66 18.20 -2.76
C ALA A 172 15.01 19.69 -2.68
N ILE A 173 14.22 20.57 -3.29
CA ILE A 173 14.45 22.03 -3.28
C ILE A 173 14.41 22.62 -1.85
N PRO A 174 13.32 22.51 -1.07
CA PRO A 174 13.27 23.03 0.29
C PRO A 174 14.23 22.31 1.23
N LEU A 175 14.49 21.01 1.03
CA LEU A 175 15.49 20.28 1.80
C LEU A 175 16.91 20.82 1.55
N ALA A 176 17.27 21.07 0.28
CA ALA A 176 18.56 21.66 -0.08
C ALA A 176 18.71 23.08 0.47
N ILE A 177 17.68 23.92 0.35
CA ILE A 177 17.67 25.28 0.94
C ILE A 177 17.83 25.20 2.46
N GLY A 178 17.09 24.32 3.13
CA GLY A 178 17.18 24.12 4.58
C GLY A 178 18.57 23.66 5.01
N MET A 179 19.17 22.72 4.27
CA MET A 179 20.52 22.23 4.52
C MET A 179 21.56 23.34 4.37
N VAL A 180 21.51 24.12 3.27
CA VAL A 180 22.39 25.27 3.05
C VAL A 180 22.20 26.33 4.15
N ALA A 181 20.96 26.62 4.55
CA ALA A 181 20.66 27.57 5.61
C ALA A 181 21.22 27.14 6.97
N VAL A 182 21.12 25.85 7.31
CA VAL A 182 21.70 25.30 8.55
C VAL A 182 23.23 25.37 8.53
N TYR A 183 23.86 25.01 7.41
CA TYR A 183 25.33 25.09 7.30
C TYR A 183 25.85 26.52 7.33
N LEU A 184 25.27 27.42 6.52
CA LEU A 184 25.70 28.81 6.46
C LEU A 184 25.36 29.56 7.76
N GLY A 185 24.15 29.37 8.28
CA GLY A 185 23.73 29.95 9.55
C GLY A 185 24.58 29.45 10.72
N GLY A 186 24.88 28.15 10.76
CA GLY A 186 25.79 27.56 11.73
C GLY A 186 27.20 28.14 11.64
N ALA A 187 27.77 28.23 10.44
CA ALA A 187 29.09 28.82 10.24
C ALA A 187 29.16 30.30 10.68
N LEU A 188 28.15 31.11 10.33
CA LEU A 188 28.08 32.51 10.74
C LEU A 188 27.95 32.67 12.26
N LEU A 189 27.13 31.83 12.91
CA LEU A 189 26.99 31.83 14.36
C LEU A 189 28.26 31.38 15.08
N VAL A 190 29.01 30.44 14.51
CA VAL A 190 30.32 30.03 15.02
C VAL A 190 31.34 31.17 14.96
N VAL A 191 31.39 31.90 13.85
CA VAL A 191 32.26 33.09 13.71
C VAL A 191 31.86 34.19 14.71
N ALA A 192 30.55 34.39 14.95
CA ALA A 192 30.11 35.34 15.97
C ALA A 192 30.49 34.90 17.39
N ALA A 193 30.39 33.61 17.68
CA ALA A 193 30.67 33.01 18.98
C ALA A 193 32.17 32.85 19.29
N SER A 194 33.05 32.87 18.29
CA SER A 194 34.50 32.73 18.49
C SER A 194 35.10 33.86 19.34
N ASN A 195 34.44 35.03 19.38
CA ASN A 195 34.79 36.13 20.30
C ASN A 195 34.63 35.76 21.78
N GLY A 196 33.84 34.74 22.11
CA GLY A 196 33.62 34.21 23.46
C GLY A 196 34.53 33.05 23.86
N GLY A 197 35.50 32.68 23.01
CA GLY A 197 36.41 31.55 23.20
C GLY A 197 36.00 30.28 22.44
N GLU A 198 36.96 29.37 22.24
CA GLU A 198 36.80 28.17 21.42
C GLU A 198 35.67 27.27 21.91
N GLY A 199 35.52 27.11 23.24
CA GLY A 199 34.45 26.30 23.83
C GLY A 199 33.04 26.81 23.52
N ALA A 200 32.85 28.13 23.46
CA ALA A 200 31.56 28.72 23.10
C ALA A 200 31.23 28.48 21.62
N ALA A 201 32.22 28.59 20.74
CA ALA A 201 32.07 28.32 19.31
C ALA A 201 31.66 26.86 19.05
N PHE A 202 32.31 25.90 19.72
CA PHE A 202 31.95 24.48 19.63
C PHE A 202 30.52 24.19 20.13
N ALA A 203 30.14 24.77 21.28
CA ALA A 203 28.80 24.58 21.84
C ALA A 203 27.71 25.13 20.92
N VAL A 204 27.91 26.31 20.34
CA VAL A 204 26.98 26.93 19.39
C VAL A 204 26.89 26.11 18.11
N MET A 205 28.02 25.66 17.55
CA MET A 205 28.03 24.79 16.37
C MET A 205 27.20 23.51 16.61
N PHE A 206 27.48 22.82 17.71
CA PHE A 206 26.82 21.57 18.06
C PHE A 206 25.30 21.76 18.21
N LEU A 207 24.88 22.82 18.90
CA LEU A 207 23.46 23.13 19.10
C LEU A 207 22.76 23.47 17.78
N VAL A 208 23.34 24.33 16.94
CA VAL A 208 22.75 24.71 15.65
C VAL A 208 22.67 23.52 14.71
N MET A 209 23.73 22.70 14.63
CA MET A 209 23.73 21.49 13.81
C MET A 209 22.71 20.48 14.30
N THR A 210 22.59 20.28 15.62
CA THR A 210 21.61 19.34 16.19
C THR A 210 20.18 19.80 15.93
N ILE A 211 19.86 21.07 16.19
CA ILE A 211 18.51 21.61 15.95
C ILE A 211 18.21 21.58 14.44
N GLY A 212 19.13 22.03 13.61
CA GLY A 212 18.99 22.02 12.15
C GLY A 212 18.77 20.60 11.61
N PHE A 213 19.51 19.62 12.10
CA PHE A 213 19.34 18.21 11.75
C PHE A 213 17.95 17.69 12.13
N VAL A 214 17.47 17.99 13.34
CA VAL A 214 16.12 17.60 13.78
C VAL A 214 15.04 18.23 12.89
N VAL A 215 15.17 19.52 12.54
CA VAL A 215 14.21 20.20 11.65
C VAL A 215 14.19 19.57 10.25
N ILE A 216 15.37 19.31 9.66
CA ILE A 216 15.49 18.64 8.36
C ILE A 216 14.90 17.23 8.41
N LEU A 217 15.13 16.50 9.50
CA LEU A 217 14.57 15.15 9.70
C LEU A 217 13.04 15.19 9.75
N LEU A 218 12.44 16.12 10.49
CA LEU A 218 10.99 16.30 10.56
C LEU A 218 10.40 16.67 9.19
N LEU A 219 11.07 17.56 8.45
CA LEU A 219 10.67 17.95 7.11
C LEU A 219 10.74 16.75 6.14
N ASN A 220 11.78 15.93 6.24
CA ASN A 220 11.92 14.71 5.44
C ASN A 220 10.81 13.69 5.74
N VAL A 221 10.46 13.48 7.03
CA VAL A 221 9.33 12.60 7.41
C VAL A 221 8.01 13.11 6.81
N LEU A 222 7.77 14.42 6.82
CA LEU A 222 6.58 15.02 6.21
C LEU A 222 6.53 14.78 4.69
N PHE A 223 7.65 14.95 3.99
CA PHE A 223 7.72 14.66 2.56
C PHE A 223 7.54 13.18 2.25
N GLN A 224 8.11 12.29 3.05
CA GLN A 224 7.94 10.85 2.91
C GLN A 224 6.48 10.42 3.11
N LEU A 225 5.76 11.03 4.05
CA LEU A 225 4.32 10.82 4.21
C LEU A 225 3.56 11.12 2.91
N ILE A 226 3.79 12.28 2.32
CA ILE A 226 3.11 12.70 1.09
C ILE A 226 3.52 11.79 -0.09
N SER A 227 4.82 11.54 -0.23
CA SER A 227 5.39 10.69 -1.29
C SER A 227 4.80 9.29 -1.26
N ASN A 228 4.72 8.65 -0.08
CA ASN A 228 4.15 7.32 0.08
C ASN A 228 2.66 7.28 -0.29
N LEU A 229 1.89 8.30 0.06
CA LEU A 229 0.46 8.38 -0.28
C LEU A 229 0.23 8.55 -1.79
N VAL A 230 0.94 9.51 -2.40
CA VAL A 230 0.84 9.80 -3.84
C VAL A 230 1.31 8.61 -4.67
N SER A 231 2.44 8.01 -4.30
CA SER A 231 3.03 6.85 -4.98
C SER A 231 2.13 5.62 -4.90
N SER A 232 1.65 5.27 -3.71
CA SER A 232 0.78 4.10 -3.52
C SER A 232 -0.56 4.26 -4.24
N ARG A 233 -1.16 5.46 -4.23
CA ARG A 233 -2.38 5.76 -4.99
C ARG A 233 -2.14 5.65 -6.50
N ALA A 234 -1.06 6.25 -7.03
CA ALA A 234 -0.73 6.17 -8.45
C ALA A 234 -0.50 4.71 -8.90
N ALA A 235 0.20 3.93 -8.09
CA ALA A 235 0.46 2.52 -8.38
C ALA A 235 -0.82 1.66 -8.33
N MET A 236 -1.66 1.81 -7.31
CA MET A 236 -2.92 1.05 -7.21
C MET A 236 -3.95 1.46 -8.27
N ALA A 237 -4.06 2.75 -8.58
CA ALA A 237 -4.93 3.26 -9.64
C ALA A 237 -4.39 2.90 -11.04
N GLY A 238 -3.10 2.58 -11.17
CA GLY A 238 -2.45 2.28 -12.45
C GLY A 238 -2.41 3.48 -13.39
N SER A 239 -2.46 4.70 -12.86
CA SER A 239 -2.35 5.94 -13.63
C SER A 239 -1.59 7.00 -12.85
N TYR A 240 -0.71 7.72 -13.55
CA TYR A 240 0.11 8.78 -12.96
C TYR A 240 -0.72 9.91 -12.35
N GLY A 241 -1.68 10.44 -13.13
CA GLY A 241 -2.49 11.59 -12.73
C GLY A 241 -3.37 11.33 -11.50
N ALA A 242 -3.84 10.09 -11.31
CA ALA A 242 -4.65 9.75 -10.15
C ALA A 242 -3.89 9.91 -8.83
N GLY A 243 -2.55 9.78 -8.84
CA GLY A 243 -1.73 10.01 -7.64
C GLY A 243 -1.80 11.44 -7.11
N PHE A 244 -2.03 12.43 -7.97
CA PHE A 244 -1.97 13.87 -7.65
C PHE A 244 -3.36 14.50 -7.42
N ASP A 245 -4.34 13.69 -7.02
CA ASP A 245 -5.65 14.19 -6.61
C ASP A 245 -5.56 14.91 -5.25
N PHE A 246 -5.31 16.21 -5.29
CA PHE A 246 -5.16 17.04 -4.09
C PHE A 246 -6.41 17.08 -3.20
N VAL A 247 -7.60 16.91 -3.78
CA VAL A 247 -8.85 16.86 -3.01
C VAL A 247 -8.85 15.62 -2.14
N TRP A 248 -8.50 14.47 -2.72
CA TRP A 248 -8.35 13.21 -2.00
C TRP A 248 -7.22 13.25 -0.98
N ILE A 249 -6.03 13.75 -1.36
CA ILE A 249 -4.86 13.82 -0.46
C ILE A 249 -5.20 14.65 0.78
N ARG A 250 -5.85 15.81 0.59
CA ARG A 250 -6.28 16.67 1.69
C ARG A 250 -7.33 15.98 2.57
N ASP A 251 -8.33 15.34 1.96
CA ASP A 251 -9.36 14.59 2.71
C ASP A 251 -8.72 13.46 3.55
N PHE A 252 -7.79 12.71 2.96
CA PHE A 252 -7.03 11.67 3.64
C PHE A 252 -6.22 12.21 4.82
N LEU A 253 -5.41 13.25 4.58
CA LEU A 253 -4.59 13.86 5.63
C LEU A 253 -5.43 14.49 6.75
N SER A 254 -6.58 15.07 6.43
CA SER A 254 -7.47 15.66 7.44
C SER A 254 -8.11 14.62 8.37
N ARG A 255 -8.31 13.38 7.89
CA ARG A 255 -8.97 12.31 8.66
C ARG A 255 -8.00 11.44 9.44
N VAL A 256 -6.87 11.09 8.83
CA VAL A 256 -5.91 10.16 9.43
C VAL A 256 -4.49 10.72 9.59
N GLY A 257 -4.18 11.89 9.03
CA GLY A 257 -2.81 12.41 8.88
C GLY A 257 -1.99 12.41 10.17
N LEU A 258 -2.55 12.87 11.30
CA LEU A 258 -1.82 12.85 12.58
C LEU A 258 -1.52 11.42 13.06
N LYS A 259 -2.48 10.50 12.91
CA LYS A 259 -2.29 9.08 13.28
C LYS A 259 -1.24 8.41 12.39
N VAL A 260 -1.24 8.75 11.10
CA VAL A 260 -0.20 8.27 10.15
C VAL A 260 1.16 8.85 10.51
N PHE A 261 1.24 10.14 10.81
CA PHE A 261 2.49 10.80 11.18
C PHE A 261 3.12 10.19 12.43
N VAL A 262 2.34 10.01 13.49
CA VAL A 262 2.81 9.35 14.72
C VAL A 262 3.24 7.91 14.46
N GLY A 263 2.48 7.16 13.66
CA GLY A 263 2.87 5.78 13.34
C GLY A 263 4.06 5.68 12.39
N LEU A 264 4.30 6.65 11.50
CA LEU A 264 5.53 6.73 10.70
C LEU A 264 6.76 7.00 11.57
N ILE A 265 6.65 7.85 12.60
CA ILE A 265 7.71 8.02 13.59
C ILE A 265 7.95 6.70 14.34
N GLY A 266 6.88 6.03 14.78
CA GLY A 266 6.98 4.72 15.44
C GLY A 266 7.63 3.66 14.54
N MET A 267 7.24 3.60 13.26
CA MET A 267 7.85 2.74 12.25
C MET A 267 9.34 3.07 12.07
N ALA A 268 9.70 4.35 11.94
CA ALA A 268 11.09 4.77 11.77
C ALA A 268 11.97 4.37 12.97
N LEU A 269 11.50 4.63 14.19
CA LEU A 269 12.22 4.24 15.42
C LEU A 269 12.38 2.72 15.53
N LEU A 270 11.31 1.96 15.27
CA LEU A 270 11.37 0.51 15.33
C LEU A 270 12.27 -0.06 14.22
N SER A 271 12.21 0.51 13.01
CA SER A 271 13.11 0.16 11.91
C SER A 271 14.57 0.43 12.25
N ILE A 272 14.90 1.51 12.97
CA ILE A 272 16.28 1.74 13.44
C ILE A 272 16.73 0.58 14.34
N VAL A 273 15.92 0.23 15.35
CA VAL A 273 16.24 -0.88 16.27
C VAL A 273 16.40 -2.20 15.52
N VAL A 274 15.45 -2.52 14.63
CA VAL A 274 15.46 -3.76 13.84
C VAL A 274 16.66 -3.82 12.90
N ASN A 275 17.02 -2.71 12.22
CA ASN A 275 18.20 -2.67 11.37
C ASN A 275 19.51 -2.75 12.17
N LEU A 276 19.59 -2.15 13.37
CA LEU A 276 20.75 -2.30 14.25
C LEU A 276 20.96 -3.76 14.66
N LEU A 277 19.88 -4.50 14.96
CA LEU A 277 19.95 -5.95 15.17
C LEU A 277 20.45 -6.67 13.91
N GLY A 278 20.04 -6.22 12.71
CA GLY A 278 20.55 -6.74 11.45
C GLY A 278 22.06 -6.57 11.26
N VAL A 279 22.62 -5.45 11.72
CA VAL A 279 24.07 -5.20 11.69
C VAL A 279 24.81 -6.16 12.62
N LEU A 280 24.26 -6.45 13.81
CA LEU A 280 24.84 -7.40 14.76
C LEU A 280 24.93 -8.83 14.20
N VAL A 281 24.06 -9.19 13.25
CA VAL A 281 24.08 -10.48 12.53
C VAL A 281 24.93 -10.35 11.25
N CYS A 282 26.21 -9.98 11.44
CA CYS A 282 27.25 -9.98 10.42
C CYS A 282 26.96 -9.18 9.13
N PHE A 283 26.24 -8.05 9.22
CA PHE A 283 25.78 -7.22 8.09
C PHE A 283 24.81 -7.88 7.09
N VAL A 284 24.86 -9.21 6.91
CA VAL A 284 23.90 -9.96 6.08
C VAL A 284 22.48 -9.82 6.65
N GLY A 285 22.35 -9.75 7.98
CA GLY A 285 21.06 -9.52 8.64
C GLY A 285 20.39 -8.19 8.27
N VAL A 286 21.14 -7.20 7.77
CA VAL A 286 20.58 -5.90 7.32
C VAL A 286 19.62 -6.10 6.14
N TYR A 287 19.91 -7.01 5.22
CA TYR A 287 19.02 -7.27 4.08
C TYR A 287 17.69 -7.89 4.51
N PHE A 288 17.74 -8.84 5.46
CA PHE A 288 16.53 -9.45 6.03
C PHE A 288 15.69 -8.45 6.83
N THR A 289 16.33 -7.59 7.60
CA THR A 289 15.66 -6.56 8.42
C THR A 289 15.09 -5.43 7.55
N ALA A 290 15.75 -5.10 6.44
CA ALA A 290 15.21 -4.21 5.41
C ALA A 290 13.99 -4.83 4.71
N ALA A 291 14.06 -6.10 4.31
CA ALA A 291 12.93 -6.83 3.73
C ALA A 291 11.72 -6.87 4.68
N LEU A 292 11.97 -7.17 5.96
CA LEU A 292 10.97 -7.14 7.02
C LEU A 292 10.35 -5.75 7.18
N THR A 293 11.18 -4.71 7.17
CA THR A 293 10.73 -3.31 7.26
C THR A 293 9.84 -2.92 6.08
N ILE A 294 10.21 -3.32 4.86
CA ILE A 294 9.39 -3.06 3.66
C ILE A 294 8.04 -3.74 3.80
N TYR A 295 7.99 -5.03 4.15
CA TYR A 295 6.72 -5.72 4.34
C TYR A 295 5.85 -5.07 5.41
N ALA A 296 6.45 -4.75 6.56
CA ALA A 296 5.77 -4.05 7.64
C ALA A 296 5.22 -2.68 7.17
N SER A 297 5.94 -1.97 6.30
CA SER A 297 5.48 -0.70 5.74
C SER A 297 4.25 -0.87 4.83
N ILE A 298 4.17 -1.96 4.06
CA ILE A 298 3.01 -2.28 3.21
C ILE A 298 1.80 -2.60 4.10
N HIS A 299 1.98 -3.47 5.10
CA HIS A 299 0.91 -3.82 6.04
C HIS A 299 0.40 -2.61 6.83
N TYR A 300 1.31 -1.75 7.28
CA TYR A 300 0.97 -0.49 7.94
C TYR A 300 0.19 0.44 7.01
N SER A 301 0.62 0.59 5.76
CA SER A 301 -0.07 1.40 4.74
C SER A 301 -1.51 0.90 4.48
N VAL A 302 -1.71 -0.42 4.36
CA VAL A 302 -3.05 -1.00 4.23
C VAL A 302 -3.90 -0.75 5.47
N SER A 303 -3.33 -0.87 6.66
CA SER A 303 -4.04 -0.63 7.92
C SER A 303 -4.50 0.82 8.03
N VAL A 304 -3.65 1.77 7.64
CA VAL A 304 -4.00 3.19 7.54
C VAL A 304 -5.11 3.41 6.53
N TYR A 305 -5.01 2.81 5.34
CA TYR A 305 -6.00 2.99 4.29
C TYR A 305 -7.37 2.45 4.70
N ARG A 306 -7.42 1.28 5.35
CA ARG A 306 -8.65 0.75 5.96
C ARG A 306 -9.22 1.70 7.00
N LEU A 307 -8.38 2.29 7.86
CA LEU A 307 -8.84 3.27 8.83
C LEU A 307 -9.46 4.50 8.14
N TYR A 308 -8.80 5.02 7.10
CA TYR A 308 -9.33 6.14 6.32
C TYR A 308 -10.72 5.82 5.74
N LEU A 309 -10.91 4.62 5.19
CA LEU A 309 -12.21 4.17 4.69
C LEU A 309 -13.24 4.05 5.82
N SER A 310 -12.87 3.50 6.98
CA SER A 310 -13.78 3.40 8.14
C SER A 310 -14.30 4.75 8.64
N LEU A 311 -13.56 5.83 8.38
CA LEU A 311 -13.94 7.19 8.71
C LEU A 311 -14.77 7.87 7.60
N GLY A 312 -15.27 7.10 6.63
CA GLY A 312 -16.05 7.60 5.49
C GLY A 312 -15.19 8.31 4.44
N GLY A 313 -13.94 7.89 4.29
CA GLY A 313 -13.06 8.33 3.21
C GLY A 313 -13.48 7.80 1.84
N THR A 314 -13.07 8.48 0.77
CA THR A 314 -13.35 8.07 -0.61
C THR A 314 -12.41 6.96 -1.09
N PRO A 315 -12.92 5.81 -1.55
CA PRO A 315 -12.09 4.71 -2.03
C PRO A 315 -11.29 5.08 -3.28
N ILE A 316 -10.09 4.51 -3.38
CA ILE A 316 -9.24 4.59 -4.56
C ILE A 316 -9.87 3.72 -5.65
N ALA A 317 -10.09 4.29 -6.83
CA ALA A 317 -10.49 3.53 -8.02
C ALA A 317 -9.32 2.63 -8.44
N MET A 318 -9.35 1.38 -7.98
CA MET A 318 -8.35 0.38 -8.34
C MET A 318 -8.67 -0.18 -9.73
N LYS A 319 -7.65 -0.40 -10.55
CA LYS A 319 -7.84 -0.99 -11.89
C LYS A 319 -8.60 -2.33 -11.76
N PRO A 320 -9.59 -2.62 -12.63
CA PRO A 320 -10.27 -3.91 -12.63
C PRO A 320 -9.25 -5.04 -12.76
N GLU A 321 -9.52 -6.10 -12.01
CA GLU A 321 -8.64 -7.22 -11.71
C GLU A 321 -7.81 -7.67 -12.92
N VAL A 322 -6.48 -7.62 -12.79
CA VAL A 322 -5.73 -8.77 -13.28
C VAL A 322 -6.03 -9.83 -12.23
N THR A 323 -6.99 -10.70 -12.52
CA THR A 323 -7.52 -11.73 -11.60
C THR A 323 -6.36 -12.31 -10.81
N LEU A 324 -6.37 -12.13 -9.48
CA LEU A 324 -5.32 -12.68 -8.63
C LEU A 324 -5.23 -14.21 -8.80
N GLU A 325 -6.34 -14.84 -9.21
CA GLU A 325 -6.44 -16.24 -9.63
C GLU A 325 -5.54 -16.59 -10.83
N ARG A 326 -5.30 -15.67 -11.77
CA ARG A 326 -4.37 -15.88 -12.90
C ARG A 326 -2.90 -15.66 -12.53
N LEU A 327 -2.61 -15.16 -11.32
CA LEU A 327 -1.25 -15.05 -10.80
C LEU A 327 -0.92 -16.18 -9.82
N ALA A 328 -1.93 -16.96 -9.40
CA ALA A 328 -1.80 -18.02 -8.40
C ALA A 328 -1.92 -19.44 -8.99
N GLY A 329 -2.23 -19.56 -10.28
CA GLY A 329 -2.28 -20.83 -11.02
C GLY A 329 -1.32 -20.80 -12.19
#